data_AF-A0A285J568-F1
#
_entry.id   AF-A0A285J568-F1
#
_cell.length_a   1.000
_cell.length_b   1.000
_cell.length_c   1.000
_cell.angle_alpha   90.00
_cell.angle_beta   90.00
_cell.angle_gamma   90.00
#
_symmetry.space_group_name_H-M   'P 1'
#
loop_
_entity.id
_entity.type
_entity.pdbx_description
1 polymer ?
#
loop_
_entity_poly.entity_id
_entity_poly.type
_entity_poly.pdbx_seq_one_letter_code
_entity_poly.pdbx_strand_id
1 'polypeptide(L)' 'MLTPDQSARIMANWANRKAAKGHPIAPERLARLNPQHLSRPASAEMAEVIQIAGRVRLKVREIIAREGLA' A
#
# COMPACT_ATOMS: atom_id res chain seq x y z
N MET A 1 1.18 -3.34 -23.50
CA MET A 1 0.50 -2.05 -23.25
C MET A 1 -0.85 -2.35 -22.60
N LEU A 2 -1.26 -1.62 -21.55
CA LEU A 2 -2.53 -1.88 -20.86
C LEU A 2 -3.71 -1.31 -21.66
N THR A 3 -4.84 -2.00 -21.69
CA THR A 3 -6.09 -1.43 -22.22
C THR A 3 -6.67 -0.37 -21.27
N PRO A 4 -7.60 0.49 -21.73
CA PRO A 4 -8.29 1.44 -20.86
C PRO A 4 -8.99 0.77 -19.67
N ASP A 5 -9.70 -0.33 -19.91
CA ASP A 5 -10.39 -1.08 -18.84
C ASP A 5 -9.42 -1.69 -17.84
N GLN A 6 -8.29 -2.23 -18.30
CA GLN A 6 -7.25 -2.76 -17.43
C GLN A 6 -6.64 -1.66 -16.56
N SER A 7 -6.34 -0.51 -17.16
CA SER A 7 -5.82 0.66 -16.47
C SER A 7 -6.78 1.15 -15.38
N ALA A 8 -8.08 1.26 -15.70
CA ALA A 8 -9.11 1.66 -14.76
C ALA A 8 -9.24 0.68 -13.59
N ARG A 9 -9.27 -0.64 -13.86
CA ARG A 9 -9.33 -1.67 -12.81
C ARG A 9 -8.11 -1.64 -11.89
N ILE A 10 -6.91 -1.45 -12.45
CA ILE A 10 -5.68 -1.35 -11.65
C ILE A 10 -5.71 -0.13 -10.72
N MET A 11 -6.09 1.04 -11.25
CA MET A 11 -6.20 2.27 -10.45
C MET A 11 -7.24 2.15 -9.34
N ALA A 12 -8.43 1.62 -9.65
CA ALA A 12 -9.49 1.41 -8.67
C ALA A 12 -9.06 0.46 -7.55
N ASN A 13 -8.46 -0.68 -7.90
CA ASN A 13 -7.96 -1.65 -6.93
C ASN A 13 -6.88 -1.05 -6.02
N TRP A 14 -5.97 -0.27 -6.59
CA TRP A 14 -4.92 0.39 -5.81
C TRP A 14 -5.49 1.45 -4.86
N ALA A 15 -6.42 2.28 -5.34
CA ALA A 15 -7.10 3.29 -4.53
C ALA A 15 -7.86 2.64 -3.35
N ASN A 16 -8.58 1.55 -3.60
CA ASN A 16 -9.27 0.78 -2.55
C ASN A 16 -8.28 0.23 -1.51
N ARG A 17 -7.14 -0.32 -1.93
CA ARG A 17 -6.08 -0.79 -1.01
C ARG A 17 -5.49 0.34 -0.16
N LYS A 18 -5.36 1.54 -0.72
CA LYS A 18 -4.86 2.72 0.01
C LYS A 18 -5.88 3.24 1.01
N ALA A 19 -7.16 3.32 0.63
CA ALA A 19 -8.26 3.67 1.51
C ALA A 19 -8.39 2.69 2.69
N ALA A 20 -8.33 1.37 2.43
CA ALA A 20 -8.37 0.34 3.48
C ALA A 20 -7.21 0.43 4.48
N LYS A 21 -6.08 1.06 4.10
CA LYS A 21 -4.94 1.34 4.98
C LYS A 21 -5.06 2.68 5.72
N GLY A 22 -6.21 3.36 5.64
CA GLY A 22 -6.43 4.68 6.24
C GLY A 22 -5.79 5.83 5.48
N HIS A 23 -5.39 5.62 4.22
CA HIS A 23 -4.73 6.64 3.39
C HIS A 23 -5.47 6.83 2.06
N PRO A 24 -6.73 7.31 2.07
CA PRO A 24 -7.46 7.58 0.85
C PRO A 24 -6.70 8.58 -0.03
N ILE A 25 -6.81 8.40 -1.35
CA ILE A 25 -6.20 9.30 -2.34
C ILE A 25 -7.30 10.09 -3.04
N ALA A 26 -7.09 11.39 -3.21
CA ALA A 26 -8.00 12.23 -3.98
C ALA A 26 -8.02 11.79 -5.46
N PRO A 27 -9.19 11.79 -6.13
CA PRO A 27 -9.31 11.36 -7.53
C PRO A 27 -8.34 12.06 -8.49
N GLU A 28 -8.09 13.34 -8.28
CA GLU A 28 -7.19 14.16 -9.12
C GLU A 28 -5.73 13.72 -8.98
N ARG A 29 -5.33 13.25 -7.79
CA ARG A 29 -3.99 12.70 -7.55
C ARG A 29 -3.87 11.29 -8.11
N LEU A 30 -4.93 10.49 -8.02
CA LEU A 30 -4.98 9.15 -8.61
C LEU A 30 -4.83 9.20 -10.13
N ALA A 31 -5.48 10.15 -10.80
CA ALA A 31 -5.41 10.34 -12.25
C ALA A 31 -4.01 10.69 -12.78
N ARG A 32 -3.10 11.17 -11.92
CA ARG A 32 -1.70 11.46 -12.28
C ARG A 32 -0.79 10.23 -12.21
N LEU A 33 -1.26 9.12 -11.65
CA LEU A 33 -0.47 7.91 -11.50
C LEU A 33 -0.46 7.10 -12.81
N ASN A 34 0.69 6.52 -13.15
CA ASN A 34 0.79 5.58 -14.26
C ASN A 34 0.31 4.18 -13.80
N PRO A 35 -0.77 3.62 -14.38
CA PRO A 35 -1.31 2.32 -13.98
C PRO A 35 -0.29 1.18 -14.06
N GLN A 36 0.68 1.26 -14.97
CA GLN A 36 1.74 0.24 -15.11
C GLN A 36 2.63 0.14 -13.87
N HIS A 37 2.83 1.24 -13.15
CA HIS A 37 3.60 1.27 -11.91
C HIS A 37 2.80 0.73 -10.73
N LEU A 38 1.46 0.72 -10.82
CA LEU A 38 0.58 0.22 -9.78
C LEU A 38 0.35 -1.29 -9.87
N SER A 39 0.51 -1.86 -11.07
CA SER A 39 0.40 -3.31 -11.30
C SER A 39 1.68 -4.09 -11.06
N ARG A 40 2.83 -3.41 -10.93
CA ARG A 40 4.11 -4.09 -10.71
C ARG A 40 4.16 -4.68 -9.30
N PRO A 41 4.48 -5.98 -9.15
CA PRO A 41 4.81 -6.51 -7.83
C PRO A 41 6.02 -5.75 -7.28
N ALA A 42 6.08 -5.63 -5.95
CA ALA A 42 7.27 -5.13 -5.29
C ALA A 42 8.48 -5.96 -5.75
N SER A 43 9.64 -5.32 -5.94
CA SER A 43 10.90 -6.06 -6.10
C SER A 43 11.11 -6.97 -4.88
N ALA A 44 11.91 -8.02 -5.02
CA ALA A 44 12.22 -8.92 -3.89
C ALA A 44 12.74 -8.15 -2.68
N GLU A 45 13.63 -7.18 -2.91
CA GLU A 45 14.15 -6.26 -1.90
C GLU A 45 13.04 -5.43 -1.23
N MET A 46 12.13 -4.84 -2.01
CA MET A 46 11.02 -4.06 -1.45
C MET A 46 10.03 -4.96 -0.69
N ALA A 47 9.83 -6.20 -1.14
CA ALA A 47 9.00 -7.17 -0.43
C ALA A 47 9.61 -7.53 0.93
N GLU A 48 10.94 -7.72 1.00
CA GLU A 48 11.67 -7.95 2.24
C GLU A 48 11.55 -6.75 3.20
N VAL A 49 11.74 -5.53 2.70
CA VAL A 49 11.55 -4.30 3.50
C VAL A 49 10.13 -4.22 4.06
N ILE A 50 9.10 -4.53 3.26
CA ILE A 50 7.70 -4.55 3.71
C ILE A 50 7.51 -5.59 4.83
N GLN A 51 8.11 -6.77 4.72
CA GLN A 51 8.04 -7.80 5.75
C GLN A 51 8.72 -7.37 7.05
N ILE A 52 9.93 -6.83 6.97
CA ILE A 52 10.69 -6.33 8.14
C ILE A 52 9.88 -5.21 8.83
N ALA A 53 9.41 -4.23 8.08
CA ALA A 53 8.62 -3.13 8.62
C ALA A 53 7.32 -3.62 9.29
N GLY A 54 6.67 -4.66 8.73
CA GLY A 54 5.53 -5.32 9.35
C GLY A 54 5.86 -5.94 10.70
N ARG A 55 6.96 -6.69 10.79
CA ARG A 55 7.44 -7.31 12.05
C ARG A 55 7.79 -6.26 13.10
N VAL A 56 8.48 -5.18 12.71
CA VAL A 56 8.84 -4.08 13.64
C VAL A 56 7.59 -3.42 14.21
N ARG A 57 6.58 -3.11 13.38
CA ARG A 57 5.32 -2.51 13.88
C ARG A 57 4.59 -3.40 14.86
N LEU A 58 4.54 -4.71 14.61
CA LEU A 58 3.96 -5.66 15.56
C LEU A 58 4.74 -5.66 16.88
N LYS A 59 6.08 -5.70 16.81
CA LYS A 59 6.92 -5.67 18.00
C LYS A 59 6.73 -4.40 18.84
N VAL A 60 6.66 -3.24 18.20
CA VAL A 60 6.40 -1.96 18.86
C VAL A 60 5.04 -1.98 19.56
N ARG A 61 4.00 -2.50 18.92
CA ARG A 61 2.67 -2.65 19.54
C ARG A 61 2.70 -3.57 20.76
N GLU A 62 3.43 -4.68 20.70
CA GLU A 62 3.61 -5.57 21.85
C GLU A 62 4.31 -4.85 23.03
N ILE A 63 5.33 -4.04 22.75
CA ILE A 63 6.05 -3.28 23.79
C ILE A 63 5.10 -2.26 24.42
N ILE A 64 4.40 -1.45 23.63
CA ILE A 64 3.43 -0.46 24.14
C ILE A 64 2.39 -1.13 25.04
N ALA A 65 1.85 -2.28 24.63
CA ALA A 65 0.87 -3.03 25.40
C ALA A 65 1.43 -3.60 26.72
N ARG A 66 2.70 -4.04 26.73
CA ARG A 66 3.38 -4.54 27.94
C ARG A 66 3.70 -3.43 28.94
N GLU A 67 4.11 -2.26 28.44
CA GLU A 67 4.52 -1.11 29.25
C GLU A 67 3.32 -0.25 29.70
N GLY A 68 2.09 -0.58 29.27
CA GLY A 68 0.88 0.17 29.63
C GLY A 68 0.84 1.59 29.05
N LEU A 69 1.54 1.84 27.94
CA LEU A 69 1.70 3.16 27.32
C LEU A 69 0.57 3.49 26.31
N ALA A 70 -0.61 2.90 26.50
CA ALA A 70 -1.75 2.96 25.57
C ALA A 70 -2.79 4.02 25.95
#